data_AF-A0A964BBM3-F1
#
_entry.id   AF-A0A964BBM3-F1
#
_cell.length_a   1.000
_cell.length_b   1.000
_cell.length_c   1.000
_cell.angle_alpha   90.00
_cell.angle_beta   90.00
_cell.angle_gamma   90.00
#
_symmetry.space_group_name_H-M   'P 1'
#
loop_
_entity.id
_entity.type
_entity.pdbx_description
1 polymer ?
#
loop_
_entity_poly.entity_id
_entity_poly.type
_entity_poly.pdbx_seq_one_letter_code
_entity_poly.pdbx_strand_id
1 'polypeptide(L)'
;LNTTVIDVLQSQGYDVLNIAKAGDTIENMVGHPTYLGDLARKTVKTFLFSGGGNDILGNLDKVIELYDVAHPNASDAAWYIRPQFDTDLEIVKSYYRLLLSQIRKASPNTTLVVHGYAYAQAQAHGIFIGDKFESRGFDLLNARQNALAQAIIKIMIDRFNTFLKSFANSSHVEYVDFRPIVGKSNWFDELHPNGATAQRMAKLYAPFLAAKIAATARKREAA
;
A
#
# COMPACT_ATOMS: atom_id res chain seq x y z
N LEU A 1 -6.20 3.93 -18.52
CA LEU A 1 -6.20 3.93 -17.04
C LEU A 1 -5.90 2.51 -16.58
N ASN A 2 -4.97 2.32 -15.65
CA ASN A 2 -4.67 1.00 -15.09
C ASN A 2 -5.82 0.57 -14.17
N THR A 3 -6.28 -0.68 -14.27
CA THR A 3 -7.37 -1.22 -13.43
C THR A 3 -6.88 -1.48 -12.01
N THR A 4 -7.53 -0.88 -11.02
CA THR A 4 -7.20 -1.04 -9.61
C THR A 4 -7.92 -2.23 -8.98
N VAL A 5 -7.48 -2.64 -7.78
CA VAL A 5 -8.18 -3.69 -7.00
C VAL A 5 -9.61 -3.28 -6.63
N ILE A 6 -9.86 -1.99 -6.42
CA ILE A 6 -11.19 -1.48 -6.10
C ILE A 6 -12.12 -1.58 -7.30
N ASP A 7 -11.64 -1.23 -8.50
CA ASP A 7 -12.40 -1.39 -9.75
C ASP A 7 -12.84 -2.86 -9.94
N VAL A 8 -11.93 -3.80 -9.66
CA VAL A 8 -12.23 -5.24 -9.73
C VAL A 8 -13.26 -5.65 -8.68
N LEU A 9 -13.16 -5.19 -7.44
CA LEU A 9 -14.14 -5.52 -6.40
C LEU A 9 -15.53 -5.00 -6.78
N GLN A 10 -15.62 -3.75 -7.24
CA GLN A 10 -16.89 -3.17 -7.71
C GLN A 10 -17.45 -3.94 -8.92
N SER A 11 -16.62 -4.30 -9.90
CA SER A 11 -17.06 -5.08 -11.07
C SER A 11 -17.52 -6.50 -10.71
N GLN A 12 -17.08 -7.03 -9.56
CA GLN A 12 -17.51 -8.33 -9.03
C GLN A 12 -18.79 -8.26 -8.18
N GLY A 13 -19.39 -7.06 -8.02
CA GLY A 13 -20.65 -6.86 -7.30
C GLY A 13 -20.50 -6.59 -5.80
N TYR A 14 -19.30 -6.25 -5.32
CA TYR A 14 -19.14 -5.75 -3.94
C TYR A 14 -19.61 -4.29 -3.86
N ASP A 15 -20.34 -3.98 -2.77
CA ASP A 15 -20.73 -2.61 -2.45
C ASP A 15 -19.56 -1.86 -1.82
N VAL A 16 -18.79 -1.16 -2.65
CA VAL A 16 -17.59 -0.44 -2.21
C VAL A 16 -17.78 1.05 -2.45
N LEU A 17 -17.92 1.80 -1.35
CA LEU A 17 -17.74 3.25 -1.35
C LEU A 17 -16.24 3.56 -1.38
N ASN A 18 -15.74 4.05 -2.51
CA ASN A 18 -14.34 4.41 -2.67
C ASN A 18 -14.11 5.91 -2.45
N ILE A 19 -13.32 6.25 -1.44
CA ILE A 19 -12.88 7.62 -1.15
C ILE A 19 -11.36 7.78 -1.27
N ALA A 20 -10.65 6.76 -1.74
CA ALA A 20 -9.20 6.78 -1.89
C ALA A 20 -8.78 7.77 -3.00
N LYS A 21 -7.67 8.46 -2.77
CA LYS A 21 -7.07 9.41 -3.71
C LYS A 21 -5.64 9.00 -4.03
N ALA A 22 -5.29 9.03 -5.32
CA ALA A 22 -3.92 8.77 -5.75
C ALA A 22 -2.98 9.84 -5.18
N GLY A 23 -1.81 9.42 -4.68
CA GLY A 23 -0.80 10.33 -4.13
C GLY A 23 -1.07 10.85 -2.72
N ASP A 24 -2.15 10.42 -2.04
CA ASP A 24 -2.47 10.94 -0.70
C ASP A 24 -1.54 10.40 0.40
N THR A 25 -1.23 11.23 1.38
CA THR A 25 -0.38 10.89 2.54
C THR A 25 -1.23 10.38 3.69
N ILE A 26 -0.65 9.59 4.60
CA ILE A 26 -1.40 9.09 5.76
C ILE A 26 -1.81 10.23 6.69
N GLU A 27 -0.99 11.27 6.78
CA GLU A 27 -1.30 12.50 7.52
C GLU A 27 -2.57 13.16 6.98
N ASN A 28 -2.70 13.32 5.66
CA ASN A 28 -3.89 13.88 5.07
C ASN A 28 -5.13 13.02 5.33
N MET A 29 -5.00 11.71 5.09
CA MET A 29 -6.13 10.77 5.23
C MET A 29 -6.65 10.67 6.67
N VAL A 30 -5.76 10.60 7.66
CA VAL A 30 -6.11 10.34 9.07
C VAL A 30 -6.19 11.63 9.90
N GLY A 31 -5.42 12.65 9.55
CA GLY A 31 -5.47 13.98 10.16
C GLY A 31 -6.72 14.77 9.76
N HIS A 32 -7.28 14.51 8.58
CA HIS A 32 -8.54 15.07 8.10
C HIS A 32 -9.55 13.95 7.79
N PRO A 33 -10.07 13.26 8.81
CA PRO A 33 -10.69 11.93 8.68
C PRO A 33 -12.12 11.98 8.12
N THR A 34 -12.27 12.27 6.83
CA THR A 34 -13.57 12.33 6.13
C THR A 34 -14.36 11.03 6.23
N TYR A 35 -13.69 9.88 6.34
CA TYR A 35 -14.30 8.57 6.55
C TYR A 35 -15.15 8.46 7.82
N LEU A 36 -14.94 9.32 8.83
CA LEU A 36 -15.75 9.27 10.06
C LEU A 36 -17.21 9.59 9.80
N GLY A 37 -17.53 10.41 8.80
CA GLY A 37 -18.90 10.68 8.40
C GLY A 37 -19.63 9.43 7.91
N ASP A 38 -18.94 8.57 7.16
CA ASP A 38 -19.48 7.31 6.66
C ASP A 38 -19.55 6.25 7.78
N LEU A 39 -18.51 6.14 8.60
CA LEU A 39 -18.48 5.20 9.73
C LEU A 39 -19.55 5.52 10.79
N ALA A 40 -19.87 6.79 11.02
CA ALA A 40 -20.91 7.21 11.95
C ALA A 40 -22.30 6.65 11.61
N ARG A 41 -22.54 6.28 10.34
CA ARG A 41 -23.79 5.63 9.90
C ARG A 41 -23.90 4.18 10.35
N LYS A 42 -22.80 3.56 10.82
CA LYS A 42 -22.70 2.17 11.32
C LYS A 42 -23.17 1.09 10.33
N THR A 43 -23.26 1.42 9.05
CA THR A 43 -23.58 0.48 7.97
C THR A 43 -22.32 -0.19 7.40
N VAL A 44 -21.16 0.46 7.52
CA VAL A 44 -19.87 -0.04 7.03
C VAL A 44 -19.41 -1.24 7.86
N LYS A 45 -19.41 -2.42 7.25
CA LYS A 45 -18.93 -3.67 7.89
C LYS A 45 -17.42 -3.79 7.86
N THR A 46 -16.83 -3.41 6.73
CA THR A 46 -15.40 -3.53 6.49
C THR A 46 -14.87 -2.19 5.98
N PHE A 47 -13.77 -1.71 6.56
CA PHE A 47 -13.05 -0.55 6.09
C PHE A 47 -11.69 -0.99 5.56
N LEU A 48 -11.48 -0.90 4.25
CA LEU A 48 -10.20 -1.19 3.61
C LEU A 48 -9.31 0.05 3.70
N PHE A 49 -8.08 -0.11 4.20
CA PHE A 49 -7.16 1.00 4.35
C PHE A 49 -5.74 0.67 3.89
N SER A 50 -5.13 1.62 3.19
CA SER A 50 -3.72 1.61 2.84
C SER A 50 -3.22 3.03 2.71
N GLY A 51 -2.20 3.35 3.50
CA GLY A 51 -1.57 4.66 3.56
C GLY A 51 -0.15 4.51 4.10
N GLY A 52 0.69 5.52 3.88
CA GLY A 52 2.11 5.46 4.25
C GLY A 52 3.05 5.28 3.05
N GLY A 53 2.56 4.75 1.93
CA GLY A 53 3.37 4.58 0.71
C GLY A 53 3.94 5.90 0.20
N ASN A 54 3.11 6.93 0.04
CA ASN A 54 3.54 8.26 -0.43
C ASN A 54 4.37 9.02 0.60
N ASP A 55 4.12 8.78 1.89
CA ASP A 55 4.88 9.37 3.00
C ASP A 55 6.36 8.94 2.94
N ILE A 56 6.62 7.67 2.59
CA ILE A 56 7.96 7.13 2.38
C ILE A 56 8.50 7.48 0.99
N LEU A 57 7.70 7.26 -0.08
CA LEU A 57 8.13 7.47 -1.46
C LEU A 57 8.51 8.94 -1.73
N GLY A 58 7.74 9.88 -1.19
CA GLY A 58 7.97 11.32 -1.36
C GLY A 58 9.29 11.82 -0.77
N ASN A 59 9.94 11.01 0.08
CA ASN A 59 11.24 11.30 0.68
C ASN A 59 12.28 10.20 0.40
N LEU A 60 12.04 9.33 -0.59
CA LEU A 60 12.86 8.14 -0.83
C LEU A 60 14.36 8.47 -1.01
N ASP A 61 14.67 9.52 -1.77
CA ASP A 61 16.02 10.04 -1.98
C ASP A 61 16.68 10.55 -0.69
N LYS A 62 15.89 11.06 0.26
CA LYS A 62 16.38 11.55 1.55
C LYS A 62 16.64 10.43 2.55
N VAL A 63 16.06 9.25 2.37
CA VAL A 63 16.22 8.13 3.29
C VAL A 63 17.18 7.04 2.79
N ILE A 64 17.80 7.26 1.63
CA ILE A 64 18.79 6.38 1.01
C ILE A 64 20.17 7.07 0.95
N GLU A 65 21.23 6.35 1.31
CA GLU A 65 22.61 6.82 1.16
C GLU A 65 23.02 6.97 -0.32
N LEU A 66 24.07 7.76 -0.58
CA LEU A 66 24.65 7.83 -1.93
C LEU A 66 25.21 6.46 -2.31
N TYR A 67 25.18 6.12 -3.61
CA TYR A 67 25.86 4.94 -4.13
C TYR A 67 27.33 4.94 -3.72
N ASP A 68 27.78 3.83 -3.13
CA ASP A 68 29.14 3.65 -2.65
C ASP A 68 29.76 2.39 -3.27
N VAL A 69 30.87 2.57 -3.97
CA VAL A 69 31.64 1.47 -4.59
C VAL A 69 32.21 0.49 -3.56
N ALA A 70 32.34 0.90 -2.29
CA ALA A 70 32.72 0.02 -1.19
C ALA A 70 31.57 -0.89 -0.73
N HIS A 71 30.32 -0.57 -1.08
CA HIS A 71 29.11 -1.33 -0.75
C HIS A 71 28.32 -1.74 -2.01
N PRO A 72 28.91 -2.49 -2.96
CA PRO A 72 28.33 -2.69 -4.29
C PRO A 72 27.37 -3.89 -4.39
N ASN A 73 27.15 -4.66 -3.31
CA ASN A 73 26.40 -5.92 -3.36
C ASN A 73 25.01 -5.77 -2.77
N ALA A 74 24.05 -6.56 -3.25
CA ALA A 74 22.71 -6.63 -2.67
C ALA A 74 22.70 -7.03 -1.17
N SER A 75 23.73 -7.74 -0.69
CA SER A 75 23.92 -8.01 0.75
C SER A 75 24.13 -6.75 1.59
N ASP A 76 24.61 -5.67 0.96
CA ASP A 76 24.94 -4.41 1.61
C ASP A 76 23.70 -3.49 1.68
N ALA A 77 22.55 -3.91 1.15
CA ALA A 77 21.34 -3.10 1.03
C ALA A 77 20.87 -2.45 2.35
N ALA A 78 21.05 -3.13 3.49
CA ALA A 78 20.65 -2.56 4.79
C ALA A 78 21.47 -1.31 5.16
N TRP A 79 22.74 -1.23 4.73
CA TRP A 79 23.63 -0.11 4.99
C TRP A 79 23.16 1.18 4.32
N TYR A 80 22.53 1.06 3.15
CA TYR A 80 22.02 2.20 2.39
C TYR A 80 20.78 2.85 3.01
N ILE A 81 20.11 2.20 3.96
CA ILE A 81 18.89 2.72 4.56
C ILE A 81 19.27 3.61 5.74
N ARG A 82 19.03 4.92 5.57
CA ARG A 82 19.35 5.92 6.59
C ARG A 82 18.42 5.77 7.80
N PRO A 83 18.86 6.12 9.03
CA PRO A 83 18.00 6.10 10.21
C PRO A 83 16.71 6.94 10.09
N GLN A 84 16.72 7.95 9.19
CA GLN A 84 15.54 8.75 8.89
C GLN A 84 14.37 7.89 8.36
N PHE A 85 14.64 6.80 7.63
CA PHE A 85 13.60 5.88 7.18
C PHE A 85 12.79 5.32 8.36
N ASP A 86 13.46 4.86 9.41
CA ASP A 86 12.80 4.28 10.57
C ASP A 86 12.03 5.35 11.36
N THR A 87 12.54 6.59 11.37
CA THR A 87 11.84 7.75 11.95
C THR A 87 10.55 8.06 11.19
N ASP A 88 10.61 8.15 9.86
CA ASP A 88 9.45 8.41 9.01
C ASP A 88 8.42 7.26 9.12
N LEU A 89 8.90 6.03 9.20
CA LEU A 89 8.04 4.87 9.40
C LEU A 89 7.35 4.90 10.78
N GLU A 90 8.00 5.37 11.85
CA GLU A 90 7.34 5.55 13.15
C GLU A 90 6.24 6.62 13.13
N ILE A 91 6.40 7.67 12.32
CA ILE A 91 5.34 8.66 12.09
C ILE A 91 4.15 7.97 11.41
N VAL A 92 4.37 7.23 10.33
CA VAL A 92 3.30 6.46 9.64
C VAL A 92 2.60 5.50 10.61
N LYS A 93 3.36 4.75 11.40
CA LYS A 93 2.83 3.83 12.42
C LYS A 93 1.94 4.55 13.45
N SER A 94 2.29 5.78 13.83
CA SER A 94 1.50 6.59 14.75
C SER A 94 0.11 6.91 14.19
N TYR A 95 0.01 7.21 12.88
CA TYR A 95 -1.26 7.44 12.22
C TYR A 95 -2.10 6.17 12.09
N TYR A 96 -1.50 4.99 11.90
CA TYR A 96 -2.25 3.73 11.98
C TYR A 96 -2.89 3.52 13.37
N ARG A 97 -2.16 3.84 14.44
CA ARG A 97 -2.70 3.79 15.81
C ARG A 97 -3.84 4.80 16.01
N LEU A 98 -3.67 6.03 15.50
CA LEU A 98 -4.71 7.06 15.54
C LEU A 98 -5.96 6.65 14.75
N LEU A 99 -5.79 6.16 13.52
CA LEU A 99 -6.85 5.63 12.66
C LEU A 99 -7.68 4.59 13.41
N LEU A 100 -7.03 3.59 14.00
CA LEU A 100 -7.73 2.56 14.76
C LEU A 100 -8.49 3.14 15.95
N SER A 101 -7.88 4.06 16.71
CA SER A 101 -8.56 4.73 17.83
C SER A 101 -9.84 5.46 17.37
N GLN A 102 -9.76 6.19 16.25
CA GLN A 102 -10.89 6.91 15.68
C GLN A 102 -11.99 5.95 15.19
N ILE A 103 -11.63 4.87 14.49
CA ILE A 103 -12.59 3.86 14.03
C ILE A 103 -13.27 3.18 15.22
N ARG A 104 -12.51 2.75 16.24
CA ARG A 104 -13.08 2.07 17.40
C ARG A 104 -14.05 2.96 18.18
N LYS A 105 -13.80 4.27 18.21
CA LYS A 105 -14.72 5.25 18.80
C LYS A 105 -15.99 5.46 17.97
N ALA A 106 -15.88 5.56 16.64
CA ALA A 106 -17.01 5.88 15.77
C ALA A 106 -17.87 4.67 15.39
N SER A 107 -17.23 3.54 15.09
CA SER A 107 -17.86 2.30 14.65
C SER A 107 -17.09 1.07 15.17
N PRO A 108 -17.27 0.71 16.46
CA PRO A 108 -16.45 -0.32 17.13
C PRO A 108 -16.50 -1.69 16.46
N ASN A 109 -17.60 -2.03 15.79
CA ASN A 109 -17.79 -3.32 15.12
C ASN A 109 -17.30 -3.36 13.67
N THR A 110 -16.81 -2.26 13.11
CA THR A 110 -16.24 -2.26 11.75
C THR A 110 -14.89 -2.96 11.76
N THR A 111 -14.71 -3.98 10.93
CA THR A 111 -13.42 -4.62 10.68
C THR A 111 -12.54 -3.70 9.84
N LEU A 112 -11.36 -3.35 10.35
CA LEU A 112 -10.35 -2.63 9.58
C LEU A 112 -9.48 -3.66 8.87
N VAL A 113 -9.43 -3.62 7.53
CA VAL A 113 -8.52 -4.46 6.75
C VAL A 113 -7.39 -3.57 6.24
N VAL A 114 -6.20 -3.81 6.75
CA VAL A 114 -4.98 -3.18 6.24
C VAL A 114 -4.29 -4.15 5.28
N HIS A 115 -3.72 -3.63 4.20
CA HIS A 115 -2.91 -4.46 3.30
C HIS A 115 -1.45 -4.03 3.32
N GLY A 116 -0.58 -5.01 3.15
CA GLY A 116 0.84 -4.82 2.93
C GLY A 116 1.18 -4.51 1.47
N TYR A 117 2.31 -3.85 1.25
CA TYR A 117 2.81 -3.52 -0.08
C TYR A 117 3.64 -4.67 -0.65
N ALA A 118 3.50 -4.94 -1.95
CA ALA A 118 4.38 -5.84 -2.68
C ALA A 118 5.67 -5.13 -3.10
N TYR A 119 6.71 -5.89 -3.46
CA TYR A 119 8.03 -5.36 -3.81
C TYR A 119 7.98 -4.49 -5.07
N ALA A 120 7.89 -3.17 -4.90
CA ALA A 120 7.92 -2.19 -5.96
C ALA A 120 9.20 -2.31 -6.81
N GLN A 121 9.17 -1.78 -8.03
CA GLN A 121 10.25 -1.96 -9.00
C GLN A 121 11.01 -0.66 -9.21
N ALA A 122 12.31 -0.63 -8.91
CA ALA A 122 13.20 0.40 -9.45
C ALA A 122 13.45 0.14 -10.93
N GLN A 123 12.96 1.02 -11.79
CA GLN A 123 13.18 0.98 -13.24
C GLN A 123 14.07 2.16 -13.64
N ALA A 124 15.01 1.92 -14.56
CA ALA A 124 15.83 3.02 -15.08
C ALA A 124 14.95 4.11 -15.69
N HIS A 125 15.21 5.36 -15.31
CA HIS A 125 14.44 6.55 -15.71
C HIS A 125 12.95 6.52 -15.33
N GLY A 126 12.57 5.64 -14.40
CA GLY A 126 11.24 5.62 -13.83
C GLY A 126 10.98 6.86 -12.98
N ILE A 127 9.76 7.41 -13.06
CA ILE A 127 9.41 8.71 -12.46
C ILE A 127 9.04 8.63 -10.97
N PHE A 128 8.89 7.43 -10.43
CA PHE A 128 8.42 7.22 -9.06
C PHE A 128 9.55 6.76 -8.13
N ILE A 129 10.32 5.78 -8.57
CA ILE A 129 11.40 5.16 -7.79
C ILE A 129 12.74 5.36 -8.48
N GLY A 130 12.79 5.11 -9.79
CA GLY A 130 14.01 5.12 -10.59
C GLY A 130 14.81 6.41 -10.43
N ASP A 131 14.14 7.53 -10.65
CA ASP A 131 14.71 8.88 -10.54
C ASP A 131 15.28 9.14 -9.14
N LYS A 132 14.65 8.63 -8.08
CA LYS A 132 15.12 8.78 -6.70
C LYS A 132 16.44 8.05 -6.50
N PHE A 133 16.55 6.81 -6.96
CA PHE A 133 17.82 6.07 -6.89
C PHE A 133 18.90 6.71 -7.79
N GLU A 134 18.57 7.10 -9.01
CA GLU A 134 19.50 7.74 -9.95
C GLU A 134 20.02 9.07 -9.39
N SER A 135 19.19 9.85 -8.70
CA SER A 135 19.59 11.08 -8.00
C SER A 135 20.58 10.84 -6.85
N ARG A 136 20.67 9.60 -6.35
CA ARG A 136 21.63 9.16 -5.33
C ARG A 136 22.85 8.46 -5.93
N GLY A 137 23.01 8.47 -7.25
CA GLY A 137 24.19 7.97 -7.96
C GLY A 137 24.12 6.51 -8.38
N PHE A 138 22.96 5.85 -8.26
CA PHE A 138 22.77 4.50 -8.78
C PHE A 138 22.59 4.52 -10.30
N ASP A 139 23.29 3.64 -11.01
CA ASP A 139 23.04 3.31 -12.42
C ASP A 139 22.09 2.10 -12.49
N LEU A 140 20.81 2.36 -12.76
CA LEU A 140 19.80 1.31 -12.83
C LEU A 140 19.85 0.48 -14.13
N LEU A 141 20.63 0.88 -15.13
CA LEU A 141 20.93 0.05 -16.31
C LEU A 141 22.01 -1.00 -15.97
N ASN A 142 22.83 -0.75 -14.95
CA ASN A 142 23.76 -1.73 -14.42
C ASN A 142 23.01 -2.79 -13.59
N ALA A 143 23.04 -4.05 -14.04
CA ALA A 143 22.29 -5.13 -13.40
C ALA A 143 22.64 -5.35 -11.91
N ARG A 144 23.89 -5.12 -11.50
CA ARG A 144 24.33 -5.28 -10.11
C ARG A 144 23.77 -4.15 -9.23
N GLN A 145 23.85 -2.92 -9.70
CA GLN A 145 23.32 -1.77 -8.97
C GLN A 145 21.79 -1.78 -8.92
N ASN A 146 21.12 -2.20 -10.01
CA ASN A 146 19.67 -2.42 -9.98
C ASN A 146 19.28 -3.51 -8.97
N ALA A 147 20.02 -4.62 -8.91
CA ALA A 147 19.78 -5.66 -7.91
C ALA A 147 19.95 -5.15 -6.47
N LEU A 148 20.93 -4.27 -6.23
CA LEU A 148 21.11 -3.58 -4.95
C LEU A 148 19.91 -2.66 -4.63
N ALA A 149 19.49 -1.82 -5.57
CA ALA A 149 18.31 -0.94 -5.39
C ALA A 149 17.05 -1.76 -5.04
N GLN A 150 16.82 -2.87 -5.74
CA GLN A 150 15.71 -3.79 -5.48
C GLN A 150 15.80 -4.44 -4.09
N ALA A 151 17.02 -4.75 -3.61
CA ALA A 151 17.24 -5.28 -2.27
C ALA A 151 16.96 -4.23 -1.17
N ILE A 152 17.32 -2.96 -1.41
CA ILE A 152 16.99 -1.83 -0.52
C ILE A 152 15.47 -1.69 -0.39
N ILE A 153 14.77 -1.62 -1.53
CA ILE A 153 13.29 -1.56 -1.58
C ILE A 153 12.67 -2.73 -0.83
N LYS A 154 13.19 -3.94 -1.03
CA LYS A 154 12.70 -5.14 -0.35
C LYS A 154 12.76 -5.00 1.18
N ILE A 155 13.88 -4.53 1.73
CA ILE A 155 14.05 -4.35 3.18
C ILE A 155 13.06 -3.30 3.71
N MET A 156 12.92 -2.16 3.04
CA MET A 156 11.98 -1.10 3.45
C MET A 156 10.54 -1.60 3.47
N ILE A 157 10.13 -2.33 2.43
CA ILE A 157 8.79 -2.92 2.31
C ILE A 157 8.57 -4.01 3.36
N ASP A 158 9.56 -4.86 3.62
CA ASP A 158 9.46 -5.90 4.65
C ASP A 158 9.30 -5.31 6.05
N ARG A 159 10.00 -4.22 6.37
CA ARG A 159 9.86 -3.51 7.65
C ARG A 159 8.43 -2.98 7.82
N PHE A 160 7.86 -2.38 6.79
CA PHE A 160 6.49 -1.88 6.86
C PHE A 160 5.46 -3.01 6.94
N ASN A 161 5.58 -4.05 6.11
CA ASN A 161 4.70 -5.23 6.17
C ASN A 161 4.78 -5.95 7.53
N THR A 162 5.97 -6.00 8.15
CA THR A 162 6.15 -6.56 9.50
C THR A 162 5.33 -5.80 10.52
N PHE A 163 5.35 -4.46 10.47
CA PHE A 163 4.50 -3.64 11.31
C PHE A 163 3.02 -3.90 11.03
N LEU A 164 2.56 -3.85 9.77
CA LEU A 164 1.15 -4.03 9.43
C LEU A 164 0.61 -5.38 9.91
N LYS A 165 1.40 -6.45 9.75
CA LYS A 165 1.08 -7.77 10.27
C LYS A 165 0.97 -7.79 11.79
N SER A 166 1.91 -7.14 12.50
CA SER A 166 1.86 -7.03 13.96
C SER A 166 0.69 -6.18 14.44
N PHE A 167 0.38 -5.10 13.72
CA PHE A 167 -0.74 -4.20 14.01
C PHE A 167 -2.09 -4.91 13.92
N ALA A 168 -2.22 -5.90 13.02
CA ALA A 168 -3.40 -6.75 12.91
C ALA A 168 -3.63 -7.71 14.09
N ASN A 169 -2.72 -7.78 15.07
CA ASN A 169 -3.02 -8.42 16.36
C ASN A 169 -4.01 -7.58 17.21
N SER A 170 -4.34 -6.36 16.78
CA SER A 170 -5.34 -5.51 17.41
C SER A 170 -6.76 -6.02 17.13
N SER A 171 -7.69 -5.74 18.05
CA SER A 171 -9.10 -6.15 17.90
C SER A 171 -9.76 -5.58 16.63
N HIS A 172 -10.44 -6.45 15.88
CA HIS A 172 -11.13 -6.14 14.62
C HIS A 172 -10.20 -5.51 13.57
N VAL A 173 -8.96 -6.00 13.47
CA VAL A 173 -8.02 -5.64 12.42
C VAL A 173 -7.56 -6.91 11.69
N GLU A 174 -7.58 -6.86 10.37
CA GLU A 174 -7.15 -7.95 9.49
C GLU A 174 -6.01 -7.46 8.60
N TYR A 175 -5.08 -8.35 8.28
CA TYR A 175 -3.93 -8.07 7.43
C TYR A 175 -3.95 -8.89 6.15
N VAL A 176 -3.78 -8.22 5.01
CA VAL A 176 -3.65 -8.85 3.69
C VAL A 176 -2.22 -8.70 3.18
N ASP A 177 -1.56 -9.82 2.88
CA ASP A 177 -0.21 -9.84 2.31
C ASP A 177 -0.24 -10.03 0.79
N PHE A 178 0.23 -9.03 0.04
CA PHE A 178 0.31 -9.11 -1.41
C PHE A 178 1.65 -9.65 -1.94
N ARG A 179 2.70 -9.71 -1.13
CA ARG A 179 4.04 -10.12 -1.58
C ARG A 179 4.07 -11.50 -2.25
N PRO A 180 3.30 -12.52 -1.81
CA PRO A 180 3.31 -13.83 -2.46
C PRO A 180 2.71 -13.87 -3.87
N ILE A 181 1.86 -12.90 -4.25
CA ILE A 181 1.07 -12.95 -5.49
C ILE A 181 1.48 -11.92 -6.55
N VAL A 182 2.44 -11.05 -6.22
CA VAL A 182 2.95 -9.97 -7.09
C VAL A 182 4.43 -10.21 -7.36
N GLY A 183 4.73 -10.83 -8.50
CA GLY A 183 6.08 -11.01 -9.03
C GLY A 183 6.56 -9.84 -9.89
N LYS A 184 7.79 -9.93 -10.40
CA LYS A 184 8.43 -8.86 -11.20
C LYS A 184 7.67 -8.46 -12.47
N SER A 185 6.94 -9.39 -13.11
CA SER A 185 6.15 -9.12 -14.34
C SER A 185 4.70 -8.71 -14.06
N ASN A 186 4.36 -8.40 -12.80
CA ASN A 186 3.00 -8.14 -12.37
C ASN A 186 2.68 -6.65 -12.19
N TRP A 187 3.56 -5.79 -12.69
CA TRP A 187 3.47 -4.35 -12.55
C TRP A 187 3.06 -3.68 -13.87
N PHE A 188 2.32 -2.59 -13.76
CA PHE A 188 2.01 -1.69 -14.86
C PHE A 188 3.10 -0.62 -15.00
N ASP A 189 3.57 -0.10 -13.87
CA ASP A 189 4.71 0.81 -13.74
C ASP A 189 5.54 0.42 -12.50
N GLU A 190 6.36 1.32 -11.95
CA GLU A 190 7.21 1.04 -10.78
C GLU A 190 6.45 0.69 -9.49
N LEU A 191 5.21 1.17 -9.34
CA LEU A 191 4.46 1.17 -8.07
C LEU A 191 3.07 0.54 -8.18
N HIS A 192 2.49 0.48 -9.37
CA HIS A 192 1.10 0.08 -9.57
C HIS A 192 1.06 -1.32 -10.21
N PRO A 193 0.43 -2.32 -9.54
CA PRO A 193 0.20 -3.62 -10.14
C PRO A 193 -0.69 -3.53 -11.39
N ASN A 194 -0.49 -4.41 -12.37
CA ASN A 194 -1.33 -4.45 -13.56
C ASN A 194 -2.71 -5.08 -13.29
N GLY A 195 -3.65 -4.92 -14.23
CA GLY A 195 -5.04 -5.39 -14.04
C GLY A 195 -5.19 -6.89 -13.73
N ALA A 196 -4.37 -7.76 -14.33
CA ALA A 196 -4.36 -9.20 -14.01
C ALA A 196 -3.95 -9.45 -12.54
N THR A 197 -3.08 -8.61 -12.00
CA THR A 197 -2.64 -8.67 -10.62
C THR A 197 -3.66 -8.07 -9.67
N ALA A 198 -4.32 -6.97 -10.05
CA ALA A 198 -5.47 -6.43 -9.32
C ALA A 198 -6.57 -7.50 -9.12
N GLN A 199 -6.82 -8.36 -10.12
CA GLN A 199 -7.75 -9.49 -9.98
C GLN A 199 -7.31 -10.51 -8.93
N ARG A 200 -6.02 -10.80 -8.81
CA ARG A 200 -5.49 -11.69 -7.77
C ARG A 200 -5.56 -11.04 -6.39
N MET A 201 -5.25 -9.74 -6.29
CA MET A 201 -5.37 -8.98 -5.04
C MET A 201 -6.81 -8.94 -4.53
N ALA A 202 -7.80 -8.76 -5.42
CA ALA A 202 -9.22 -8.77 -5.05
C ALA A 202 -9.64 -10.10 -4.39
N LYS A 203 -9.07 -11.24 -4.83
CA LYS A 203 -9.34 -12.55 -4.21
C LYS A 203 -8.86 -12.64 -2.76
N LEU A 204 -7.78 -11.93 -2.42
CA LEU A 204 -7.26 -11.91 -1.05
C LEU A 204 -8.08 -11.00 -0.11
N TYR A 205 -8.80 -10.02 -0.65
CA TYR A 205 -9.76 -9.24 0.13
C TYR A 205 -11.08 -9.96 0.37
N ALA A 206 -11.54 -10.77 -0.57
CA ALA A 206 -12.86 -11.39 -0.56
C ALA A 206 -13.28 -12.02 0.78
N PRO A 207 -12.40 -12.72 1.54
CA PRO A 207 -12.78 -13.30 2.84
C PRO A 207 -13.20 -12.28 3.90
N PHE A 208 -12.80 -11.01 3.76
CA PHE A 208 -13.05 -9.95 4.73
C PHE A 208 -14.20 -9.02 4.31
N LEU A 209 -14.78 -9.23 3.13
CA LEU A 209 -15.84 -8.39 2.61
C LEU A 209 -17.22 -8.99 2.91
N ALA A 210 -18.21 -8.12 3.08
CA ALA A 210 -19.59 -8.55 3.15
C ALA A 210 -20.02 -9.26 1.84
N ALA A 211 -21.10 -10.03 1.92
CA ALA A 211 -21.64 -10.72 0.75
C ALA A 211 -21.87 -9.74 -0.41
N LYS A 212 -21.56 -10.19 -1.62
CA LYS A 212 -21.84 -9.45 -2.84
C LYS A 212 -23.31 -9.08 -2.89
N ILE A 213 -23.62 -7.88 -3.36
CA ILE A 213 -25.01 -7.55 -3.66
C ILE A 213 -25.41 -8.46 -4.82
N ALA A 214 -26.36 -9.35 -4.59
CA ALA A 214 -26.95 -10.15 -5.65
C ALA A 214 -27.38 -9.19 -6.77
N ALA A 215 -27.16 -9.57 -8.02
CA ALA A 215 -27.66 -8.82 -9.17
C ALA A 215 -29.20 -8.90 -9.22
N THR A 216 -29.88 -8.31 -8.24
CA THR A 216 -31.34 -8.24 -8.19
C THR A 216 -31.76 -7.10 -9.10
N ALA A 217 -32.07 -7.48 -10.35
CA ALA A 217 -32.98 -6.80 -11.26
C ALA A 217 -32.97 -5.26 -11.23
N ARG A 218 -32.02 -4.62 -11.93
CA ARG A 218 -32.27 -3.30 -12.55
C ARG A 218 -33.18 -3.44 -13.79
N LYS A 219 -34.33 -4.11 -13.62
CA LYS A 219 -35.44 -4.13 -14.58
C LYS A 219 -36.74 -4.08 -13.78
N ARG A 220 -37.28 -2.87 -13.70
CA ARG A 220 -38.56 -2.34 -13.18
C ARG A 220 -38.16 -1.10 -12.38
N GLU A 221 -38.47 0.13 -12.80
CA GLU A 221 -39.73 0.61 -13.39
C GLU A 221 -39.45 1.52 -14.60
N ALA A 222 -39.85 1.03 -15.77
CA ALA A 222 -40.39 1.85 -16.84
C ALA A 222 -41.72 1.18 -17.19
N ALA A 223 -42.78 1.67 -16.57
CA ALA A 223 -44.17 1.42 -16.92
C ALA A 223 -44.90 2.76 -16.73
#